data_AF-A0A1F6FL72-F1
#
_entry.id   AF-A0A1F6FL72-F1
#
_cell.length_a   1.000
_cell.length_b   1.000
_cell.length_c   1.000
_cell.angle_alpha   90.00
_cell.angle_beta   90.00
_cell.angle_gamma   90.00
#
_symmetry.space_group_name_H-M   'P 1'
#
loop_
_entity.id
_entity.type
_entity.pdbx_description
1 polymer ?
#
loop_
_entity_poly.entity_id
_entity_poly.type
_entity_poly.pdbx_seq_one_letter_code
_entity_poly.pdbx_strand_id
1 'polypeptide(L)'
;MKNKFLPALPVIEDDGFVESINKTIEENRDIDADYLRRSLKQYDEYKLVFENILIPLQAADCRRVFTFRVNYLLKNPVWRVFELHGHETLEEFADAIIDSMGWANDHLHGFFVPESRGKMKYYAYTENGIYAPEMEDDPFPTFKSDQVRIANINYEKCPKLGFVFDFGDGHRFDIIWKETREERKEHKDEDMPRLVDQRGVGPEQYPDWEE
;
A
#
# COMPACT_ATOMS: atom_id res chain seq x y z
N MET A 1 -10.24 27.08 9.35
CA MET A 1 -10.19 25.77 8.66
C MET A 1 -10.28 24.70 9.74
N LYS A 2 -11.36 23.91 9.77
CA LYS A 2 -11.60 22.94 10.85
C LYS A 2 -10.57 21.80 10.71
N ASN A 3 -9.83 21.51 11.79
CA ASN A 3 -8.92 20.37 11.91
C ASN A 3 -9.63 19.10 11.43
N LYS A 4 -9.28 18.62 10.23
CA LYS A 4 -9.87 17.44 9.58
C LYS A 4 -9.13 16.14 9.91
N PHE A 5 -8.06 16.21 10.69
CA PHE A 5 -7.27 15.04 11.09
C PHE A 5 -7.61 14.70 12.54
N LEU A 6 -8.72 13.98 12.74
CA LEU A 6 -8.89 13.23 13.98
C LEU A 6 -7.88 12.07 13.94
N PRO A 7 -7.22 11.76 15.07
CA PRO A 7 -6.31 10.63 15.13
C PRO A 7 -7.14 9.34 15.02
N ALA A 8 -7.19 8.77 13.81
CA ALA A 8 -7.87 7.51 13.55
C ALA A 8 -6.84 6.49 13.06
N LEU A 9 -6.88 5.30 13.67
CA LEU A 9 -6.38 4.09 13.00
C LEU A 9 -7.25 3.87 11.76
N PRO A 10 -6.66 3.47 10.62
CA PRO A 10 -7.45 2.96 9.50
C PRO A 10 -8.33 1.80 9.97
N VAL A 11 -9.56 1.74 9.46
CA VAL A 11 -10.51 0.67 9.77
C VAL A 11 -10.88 -0.01 8.45
N ILE A 12 -10.92 -1.34 8.47
CA ILE A 12 -11.40 -2.12 7.33
C ILE A 12 -12.93 -2.04 7.36
N GLU A 13 -13.52 -1.61 6.24
CA GLU A 13 -14.97 -1.68 6.03
C GLU A 13 -15.33 -3.13 5.74
N ASP A 14 -15.73 -3.87 6.77
CA ASP A 14 -15.97 -5.31 6.64
C ASP A 14 -17.40 -5.67 6.24
N ASP A 15 -18.33 -4.71 6.19
CA ASP A 15 -19.72 -4.83 5.73
C ASP A 15 -20.47 -6.10 6.16
N GLY A 16 -20.20 -6.58 7.38
CA GLY A 16 -20.81 -7.81 7.91
C GLY A 16 -20.29 -9.11 7.28
N PHE A 17 -19.12 -9.07 6.63
CA PHE A 17 -18.44 -10.18 5.98
C PHE A 17 -18.40 -11.43 6.87
N VAL A 18 -17.89 -11.29 8.11
CA VAL A 18 -17.75 -12.43 9.03
C VAL A 18 -19.10 -13.07 9.35
N GLU A 19 -20.13 -12.27 9.61
CA GLU A 19 -21.48 -12.75 9.91
C GLU A 19 -22.09 -13.45 8.69
N SER A 20 -21.94 -12.87 7.51
CA SER A 20 -22.45 -13.41 6.23
C SER A 20 -21.83 -14.77 5.90
N ILE A 21 -20.50 -14.90 6.06
CA ILE A 21 -19.77 -16.14 5.79
C ILE A 21 -20.17 -17.22 6.80
N ASN A 22 -20.21 -16.91 8.10
CA ASN A 22 -20.62 -17.88 9.13
C ASN A 22 -22.04 -18.40 8.90
N LYS A 23 -22.99 -17.51 8.58
CA LYS A 23 -24.36 -17.89 8.22
C LYS A 23 -24.41 -18.83 7.02
N THR A 24 -23.60 -18.57 5.99
CA THR A 24 -23.54 -19.40 4.78
C THR A 24 -23.01 -20.80 5.09
N ILE A 25 -22.00 -20.92 5.98
CA ILE A 25 -21.47 -22.20 6.44
C ILE A 25 -22.53 -22.99 7.22
N GLU A 26 -23.26 -22.33 8.13
CA GLU A 26 -24.30 -22.97 8.95
C GLU A 26 -25.47 -23.50 8.11
N GLU A 27 -25.88 -22.75 7.09
CA GLU A 27 -27.00 -23.10 6.22
C GLU A 27 -26.65 -24.16 5.16
N ASN A 28 -25.40 -24.62 5.08
CA ASN A 28 -24.88 -25.66 4.18
C ASN A 28 -25.35 -25.49 2.71
N ARG A 29 -25.33 -24.25 2.21
CA ARG A 29 -25.84 -23.89 0.89
C ARG A 29 -24.88 -24.30 -0.24
N ASP A 30 -24.64 -25.59 -0.52
CA ASP A 30 -23.86 -26.11 -1.68
C ASP A 30 -22.51 -25.40 -2.01
N ILE A 31 -21.97 -24.62 -1.07
CA ILE A 31 -20.73 -23.83 -1.19
C ILE A 31 -19.66 -24.59 -0.42
N ASP A 32 -18.44 -24.57 -0.96
CA ASP A 32 -17.26 -25.15 -0.31
C ASP A 32 -17.02 -24.49 1.06
N ALA A 33 -17.53 -25.12 2.12
CA ALA A 33 -17.39 -24.63 3.48
C ALA A 33 -15.92 -24.56 3.92
N ASP A 34 -15.05 -25.37 3.31
CA ASP A 34 -13.62 -25.33 3.61
C ASP A 34 -12.95 -24.11 2.97
N TYR A 35 -13.39 -23.71 1.77
CA TYR A 35 -13.01 -22.43 1.17
C TYR A 35 -13.41 -21.25 2.09
N LEU A 36 -14.66 -21.22 2.56
CA LEU A 36 -15.16 -20.15 3.41
C LEU A 36 -14.40 -20.06 4.75
N ARG A 37 -14.15 -21.20 5.39
CA ARG A 37 -13.34 -21.26 6.62
C ARG A 37 -11.90 -20.79 6.39
N ARG A 38 -11.32 -21.13 5.24
CA ARG A 38 -9.97 -20.65 4.88
C ARG A 38 -9.96 -19.13 4.69
N SER A 39 -10.97 -18.56 4.03
CA SER A 39 -11.06 -17.10 3.88
C SER A 39 -11.17 -16.39 5.23
N LEU A 40 -12.01 -16.88 6.15
CA LEU A 40 -12.07 -16.34 7.53
C LEU A 40 -10.71 -16.40 8.25
N LYS A 41 -10.00 -17.52 8.12
CA LYS A 41 -8.67 -17.69 8.72
C LYS A 41 -7.66 -16.69 8.13
N GLN A 42 -7.65 -16.52 6.81
CA GLN A 42 -6.77 -15.56 6.14
C GLN A 42 -7.11 -14.12 6.55
N TYR A 43 -8.39 -13.79 6.71
CA TYR A 43 -8.82 -12.48 7.19
C TYR A 43 -8.36 -12.20 8.63
N ASP A 44 -8.41 -13.19 9.52
CA ASP A 44 -7.86 -13.06 10.87
C ASP A 44 -6.33 -12.86 10.86
N GLU A 45 -5.61 -13.61 10.02
CA GLU A 45 -4.16 -13.46 9.84
C GLU A 45 -3.80 -12.08 9.26
N TYR A 46 -4.58 -11.60 8.29
CA TYR A 46 -4.47 -10.26 7.71
C TYR A 46 -4.58 -9.17 8.78
N LYS A 47 -5.66 -9.19 9.57
CA LYS A 47 -5.88 -8.21 10.65
C LYS A 47 -4.70 -8.18 11.63
N LEU A 48 -4.19 -9.35 12.04
CA LEU A 48 -3.04 -9.43 12.96
C LEU A 48 -1.76 -8.79 12.38
N VAL A 49 -1.52 -8.95 11.07
CA VAL A 49 -0.39 -8.29 10.40
C VAL A 49 -0.52 -6.78 10.49
N PHE A 50 -1.69 -6.23 10.18
CA PHE A 50 -1.91 -4.79 10.19
C PHE A 50 -2.03 -4.19 11.59
N GLU A 51 -2.61 -4.89 12.56
CA GLU A 51 -2.56 -4.49 13.99
C GLU A 51 -1.13 -4.33 14.51
N ASN A 52 -0.20 -5.15 14.00
CA ASN A 52 1.20 -5.04 14.41
C ASN A 52 1.91 -3.84 13.79
N ILE A 53 1.58 -3.44 12.56
CA ILE A 53 2.33 -2.39 11.83
C ILE A 53 1.61 -1.05 11.77
N LEU A 54 0.28 -1.00 11.90
CA LEU A 54 -0.48 0.24 11.85
C LEU A 54 -0.52 0.91 13.22
N ILE A 55 -0.37 2.23 13.20
CA ILE A 55 -0.44 3.09 14.37
C ILE A 55 -1.45 4.21 14.13
N PRO A 56 -2.13 4.72 15.19
CA PRO A 56 -3.04 5.84 15.04
C PRO A 56 -2.27 7.08 14.58
N LEU A 57 -2.82 7.78 13.58
CA LEU A 57 -2.24 9.02 13.08
C LEU A 57 -2.17 10.05 14.22
N GLN A 58 -0.98 10.46 14.64
CA GLN A 58 -0.83 11.55 15.61
C GLN A 58 -0.75 12.90 14.89
N ALA A 59 -1.34 13.94 15.49
CA ALA A 59 -1.28 15.29 14.94
C ALA A 59 0.16 15.78 14.73
N ALA A 60 1.10 15.33 15.59
CA ALA A 60 2.52 15.64 15.47
C ALA A 60 3.18 14.99 14.25
N ASP A 61 2.68 13.85 13.77
CA ASP A 61 3.27 13.14 12.63
C ASP A 61 2.67 13.57 11.29
N CYS A 62 1.47 14.19 11.27
CA CYS A 62 0.80 14.63 10.05
C CYS A 62 1.70 15.49 9.14
N ARG A 63 2.50 16.39 9.72
CA ARG A 63 3.38 17.32 8.98
C ARG A 63 4.82 16.84 8.87
N ARG A 64 5.19 15.75 9.54
CA ARG A 64 6.55 15.23 9.43
C ARG A 64 6.78 14.72 8.01
N VAL A 65 7.99 14.90 7.54
CA VAL A 65 8.40 14.52 6.19
C VAL A 65 9.08 13.16 6.25
N PHE A 66 8.51 12.20 5.55
CA PHE A 66 9.01 10.85 5.37
C PHE A 66 9.73 10.76 4.04
N THR A 67 10.96 10.24 4.07
CA THR A 67 11.75 10.05 2.85
C THR A 67 11.76 8.57 2.49
N PHE A 68 11.45 8.26 1.24
CA PHE A 68 11.42 6.91 0.70
C PHE A 68 12.31 6.79 -0.53
N ARG A 69 13.06 5.71 -0.63
CA ARG A 69 13.68 5.29 -1.89
C ARG A 69 12.84 4.20 -2.52
N VAL A 70 12.40 4.44 -3.74
CA VAL A 70 11.60 3.51 -4.54
C VAL A 70 12.48 2.95 -5.66
N ASN A 71 12.72 1.64 -5.66
CA ASN A 71 13.53 0.98 -6.69
C ASN A 71 12.62 0.16 -7.59
N TYR A 72 12.70 0.39 -8.90
CA TYR A 72 12.01 -0.44 -9.88
C TYR A 72 12.79 -1.74 -10.10
N LEU A 73 12.10 -2.88 -10.03
CA LEU A 73 12.76 -4.18 -9.93
C LEU A 73 13.02 -4.86 -11.29
N LEU A 74 12.33 -4.45 -12.35
CA LEU A 74 12.44 -5.11 -13.66
C LEU A 74 13.49 -4.48 -14.57
N LYS A 75 13.98 -3.28 -14.26
CA LYS A 75 15.02 -2.58 -15.03
C LYS A 75 15.98 -1.85 -14.10
N ASN A 76 17.27 -2.13 -14.22
CA ASN A 76 18.31 -1.56 -13.37
C ASN A 76 19.33 -0.73 -14.18
N PRO A 77 19.81 0.42 -13.64
CA PRO A 77 19.38 1.06 -12.39
C PRO A 77 18.24 2.06 -12.63
N VAL A 78 17.02 1.77 -12.16
CA VAL A 78 15.91 2.72 -12.14
C VAL A 78 15.40 2.89 -10.71
N TRP A 79 15.49 4.12 -10.18
CA TRP A 79 14.99 4.45 -8.85
C TRP A 79 14.57 5.91 -8.74
N ARG A 80 13.76 6.18 -7.71
CA ARG A 80 13.23 7.48 -7.32
C ARG A 80 13.40 7.67 -5.81
N VAL A 81 13.54 8.90 -5.35
CA VAL A 81 13.47 9.25 -3.93
C VAL A 81 12.37 10.27 -3.76
N PHE A 82 11.41 9.94 -2.92
CA PHE A 82 10.27 10.79 -2.62
C PHE A 82 10.35 11.30 -1.19
N GLU A 83 9.86 12.51 -1.00
CA GLU A 83 9.48 13.04 0.31
C GLU A 83 7.95 13.18 0.34
N LEU A 84 7.34 12.71 1.43
CA LEU A 84 5.89 12.78 1.68
C LEU A 84 5.61 13.32 3.09
N HIS A 85 4.53 14.06 3.26
CA HIS A 85 3.98 14.34 4.57
C HIS A 85 3.30 13.10 5.16
N GLY A 86 3.37 12.97 6.49
CA GLY A 86 2.73 11.86 7.19
C GLY A 86 1.22 11.75 6.99
N HIS A 87 0.54 12.86 6.66
CA HIS A 87 -0.89 12.85 6.40
C HIS A 87 -1.26 12.42 4.98
N GLU A 88 -0.34 12.36 4.03
CA GLU A 88 -0.64 11.86 2.68
C GLU A 88 -0.99 10.37 2.75
N THR A 89 -1.83 9.94 1.83
CA THR A 89 -2.31 8.57 1.66
C THR A 89 -1.32 7.73 0.87
N LEU A 90 -1.44 6.40 0.96
CA LEU A 90 -0.74 5.52 0.04
C LEU A 90 -1.22 5.69 -1.39
N GLU A 91 -2.47 6.14 -1.60
CA GLU A 91 -2.98 6.47 -2.93
C GLU A 91 -2.23 7.62 -3.58
N GLU A 92 -2.09 8.73 -2.86
CA GLU A 92 -1.28 9.87 -3.32
C GLU A 92 0.18 9.46 -3.59
N PHE A 93 0.70 8.49 -2.83
CA PHE A 93 2.05 7.95 -3.09
C PHE A 93 2.08 7.04 -4.33
N ALA A 94 1.05 6.24 -4.59
CA ALA A 94 0.95 5.42 -5.79
C ALA A 94 0.95 6.29 -7.05
N ASP A 95 0.11 7.33 -7.06
CA ASP A 95 0.06 8.32 -8.14
C ASP A 95 1.43 8.94 -8.41
N ALA A 96 2.12 9.39 -7.35
CA ALA A 96 3.45 9.98 -7.48
C ALA A 96 4.50 9.00 -8.03
N ILE A 97 4.44 7.71 -7.64
CA ILE A 97 5.33 6.69 -8.16
C ILE A 97 5.06 6.47 -9.66
N ILE A 98 3.80 6.28 -10.05
CA ILE A 98 3.38 5.99 -11.43
C ILE A 98 3.73 7.17 -12.35
N ASP A 99 3.36 8.40 -11.95
CA ASP A 99 3.68 9.62 -12.70
C ASP A 99 5.19 9.82 -12.88
N SER A 100 6.00 9.52 -11.85
CA SER A 100 7.47 9.65 -11.94
C SER A 100 8.13 8.67 -12.93
N MET A 101 7.40 7.66 -13.38
CA MET A 101 7.82 6.72 -14.41
C MET A 101 7.42 7.20 -15.82
N GLY A 102 6.60 8.25 -15.92
CA GLY A 102 6.03 8.74 -17.17
C GLY A 102 4.81 7.93 -17.62
N TRP A 103 4.13 7.28 -16.68
CA TRP A 103 2.99 6.39 -16.96
C TRP A 103 1.67 7.06 -16.59
N ALA A 104 0.59 6.63 -17.24
CA ALA A 104 -0.77 6.92 -16.82
C ALA A 104 -1.18 5.94 -15.71
N ASN A 105 -1.91 6.42 -14.69
CA ASN A 105 -2.54 5.55 -13.70
C ASN A 105 -3.88 5.02 -14.24
N ASP A 106 -3.83 4.07 -15.16
CA ASP A 106 -4.97 3.49 -15.88
C ASP A 106 -5.27 2.02 -15.50
N HIS A 107 -4.50 1.47 -14.56
CA HIS A 107 -4.63 0.10 -14.04
C HIS A 107 -4.58 0.08 -12.52
N LEU A 108 -4.98 -1.04 -11.92
CA LEU A 108 -4.97 -1.21 -10.47
C LEU A 108 -3.54 -1.39 -9.92
N HIS A 109 -3.37 -1.01 -8.66
CA HIS A 109 -2.14 -1.20 -7.88
C HIS A 109 -2.37 -1.81 -6.51
N GLY A 110 -1.27 -2.20 -5.87
CA GLY A 110 -1.27 -2.63 -4.48
C GLY A 110 0.09 -2.45 -3.80
N PHE A 111 0.04 -2.08 -2.52
CA PHE A 111 1.18 -2.10 -1.60
C PHE A 111 1.17 -3.39 -0.79
N PHE A 112 2.34 -3.94 -0.50
CA PHE A 112 2.44 -5.24 0.17
C PHE A 112 3.36 -5.15 1.39
N VAL A 113 2.81 -5.55 2.53
CA VAL A 113 3.60 -5.82 3.73
C VAL A 113 4.34 -7.13 3.50
N PRO A 114 5.67 -7.17 3.72
CA PRO A 114 6.44 -8.33 3.33
C PRO A 114 6.13 -9.55 4.19
N GLU A 115 5.85 -10.66 3.54
CA GLU A 115 5.49 -11.92 4.17
C GLU A 115 6.70 -12.86 4.17
N SER A 116 6.94 -13.57 5.28
CA SER A 116 7.98 -14.60 5.35
C SER A 116 7.37 -15.98 5.19
N ARG A 117 7.77 -16.72 4.16
CA ARG A 117 7.40 -18.13 3.99
C ARG A 117 8.67 -18.99 4.06
N GLY A 118 8.88 -19.59 5.23
CA GLY A 118 10.12 -20.29 5.56
C GLY A 118 11.32 -19.33 5.57
N LYS A 119 12.33 -19.61 4.76
CA LYS A 119 13.54 -18.76 4.63
C LYS A 119 13.38 -17.61 3.63
N MET A 120 12.31 -17.60 2.85
CA MET A 120 12.08 -16.63 1.79
C MET A 120 11.19 -15.50 2.27
N LYS A 121 11.49 -14.27 1.83
CA LYS A 121 10.71 -13.07 2.10
C LYS A 121 10.12 -12.54 0.80
N TYR A 122 8.80 -12.41 0.75
CA TYR A 122 8.04 -11.97 -0.41
C TYR A 122 7.59 -10.53 -0.21
N TYR A 123 7.65 -9.73 -1.26
CA TYR A 123 7.34 -8.29 -1.24
C TYR A 123 6.22 -7.93 -2.22
N ALA A 124 5.65 -8.89 -2.93
CA ALA A 124 4.59 -8.63 -3.91
C ALA A 124 3.65 -9.85 -3.94
N TYR A 125 2.38 -9.60 -4.25
CA TYR A 125 1.36 -10.64 -4.39
C TYR A 125 1.21 -11.53 -3.14
N THR A 126 1.45 -10.95 -1.96
CA THR A 126 1.19 -11.59 -0.67
C THR A 126 -0.26 -11.33 -0.27
N GLU A 127 -0.77 -12.09 0.70
CA GLU A 127 -2.13 -11.86 1.24
C GLU A 127 -2.21 -10.54 2.03
N ASN A 128 -1.06 -9.96 2.39
CA ASN A 128 -0.96 -8.74 3.19
C ASN A 128 -0.92 -7.47 2.32
N GLY A 129 -1.87 -7.37 1.40
CA GLY A 129 -2.00 -6.24 0.47
C GLY A 129 -2.84 -5.08 1.01
N ILE A 130 -2.50 -3.87 0.58
CA ILE A 130 -3.34 -2.66 0.62
C ILE A 130 -3.56 -2.26 -0.85
N TYR A 131 -4.79 -2.23 -1.32
CA TYR A 131 -5.10 -2.13 -2.75
C TYR A 131 -5.70 -0.79 -3.15
N ALA A 132 -5.67 -0.49 -4.45
CA ALA A 132 -6.39 0.65 -5.03
C ALA A 132 -7.87 0.67 -4.59
N PRO A 133 -8.49 1.86 -4.39
CA PRO A 133 -9.89 1.98 -3.94
C PRO A 133 -10.89 1.24 -4.84
N GLU A 134 -10.59 1.12 -6.13
CA GLU A 134 -11.41 0.45 -7.14
C GLU A 134 -11.27 -1.07 -7.11
N MET A 135 -10.33 -1.63 -6.35
CA MET A 135 -10.15 -3.07 -6.24
C MET A 135 -11.27 -3.68 -5.38
N GLU A 136 -12.00 -4.63 -5.94
CA GLU A 136 -12.98 -5.44 -5.21
C GLU A 136 -12.33 -6.25 -4.08
N ASP A 137 -13.06 -6.46 -2.98
CA ASP A 137 -12.63 -7.30 -1.88
C ASP A 137 -12.94 -8.78 -2.15
N ASP A 138 -11.91 -9.51 -2.59
CA ASP A 138 -11.94 -10.96 -2.79
C ASP A 138 -10.55 -11.54 -2.41
N PRO A 139 -10.45 -12.50 -1.46
CA PRO A 139 -11.53 -13.28 -0.84
C PRO A 139 -12.11 -12.72 0.46
N PHE A 140 -11.60 -11.60 0.95
CA PHE A 140 -12.06 -10.94 2.18
C PHE A 140 -11.79 -9.42 2.11
N PRO A 141 -12.40 -8.62 3.00
CA PRO A 141 -12.18 -7.18 3.06
C PRO A 141 -10.74 -6.77 3.34
N THR A 142 -10.24 -5.79 2.59
CA THR A 142 -8.86 -5.31 2.68
C THR A 142 -8.80 -3.80 2.89
N PHE A 143 -7.69 -3.30 3.44
CA PHE A 143 -7.40 -1.88 3.43
C PHE A 143 -7.24 -1.36 2.00
N LYS A 144 -7.78 -0.17 1.76
CA LYS A 144 -7.57 0.59 0.54
C LYS A 144 -6.48 1.65 0.70
N SER A 145 -5.79 1.96 -0.38
CA SER A 145 -4.65 2.89 -0.39
C SER A 145 -5.04 4.34 -0.01
N ASP A 146 -6.29 4.73 -0.24
CA ASP A 146 -6.84 6.04 0.17
C ASP A 146 -7.22 6.09 1.66
N GLN A 147 -7.35 4.94 2.32
CA GLN A 147 -7.67 4.82 3.75
C GLN A 147 -6.43 4.86 4.65
N VAL A 148 -5.26 4.48 4.12
CA VAL A 148 -4.01 4.36 4.89
C VAL A 148 -3.09 5.54 4.59
N ARG A 149 -2.70 6.28 5.62
CA ARG A 149 -1.74 7.38 5.49
C ARG A 149 -0.31 6.93 5.71
N ILE A 150 0.65 7.69 5.19
CA ILE A 150 2.08 7.44 5.32
C ILE A 150 2.47 7.27 6.79
N ALA A 151 2.03 8.17 7.68
CA ALA A 151 2.32 8.08 9.11
C ALA A 151 1.47 7.06 9.88
N ASN A 152 0.51 6.37 9.23
CA ASN A 152 -0.14 5.22 9.86
C ASN A 152 0.77 4.00 9.92
N ILE A 153 1.83 3.92 9.11
CA ILE A 153 2.72 2.76 9.09
C ILE A 153 3.88 2.97 10.07
N ASN A 154 4.10 2.01 10.96
CA ASN A 154 5.28 1.94 11.80
C ASN A 154 6.48 1.40 11.00
N TYR A 155 7.23 2.29 10.36
CA TYR A 155 8.39 1.93 9.54
C TYR A 155 9.58 1.35 10.32
N GLU A 156 9.63 1.50 11.65
CA GLU A 156 10.63 0.77 12.46
C GLU A 156 10.34 -0.74 12.48
N LYS A 157 9.07 -1.12 12.44
CA LYS A 157 8.64 -2.53 12.30
C LYS A 157 8.61 -2.99 10.85
N CYS A 158 8.25 -2.10 9.94
CA CYS A 158 8.10 -2.39 8.51
C CYS A 158 8.87 -1.35 7.65
N PRO A 159 10.21 -1.39 7.62
CA PRO A 159 11.02 -0.38 6.92
C PRO A 159 10.96 -0.49 5.40
N LYS A 160 10.37 -1.57 4.89
CA LYS A 160 10.29 -1.85 3.46
C LYS A 160 8.93 -2.46 3.11
N LEU A 161 8.26 -1.84 2.15
CA LEU A 161 7.06 -2.33 1.48
C LEU A 161 7.41 -2.72 0.04
N GLY A 162 6.63 -3.59 -0.57
CA GLY A 162 6.61 -3.65 -2.03
C GLY A 162 5.40 -2.92 -2.59
N PHE A 163 5.50 -2.57 -3.86
CA PHE A 163 4.44 -1.93 -4.62
C PHE A 163 4.38 -2.57 -6.00
N VAL A 164 3.16 -2.84 -6.46
CA VAL A 164 2.89 -3.37 -7.80
C VAL A 164 1.88 -2.46 -8.45
N PHE A 165 2.21 -1.99 -9.65
CA PHE A 165 1.30 -1.30 -10.56
C PHE A 165 1.06 -2.19 -11.77
N ASP A 166 -0.18 -2.17 -12.27
CA ASP A 166 -0.66 -3.03 -13.34
C ASP A 166 -0.44 -4.51 -13.01
N PHE A 167 -1.46 -5.19 -12.50
CA PHE A 167 -1.33 -6.62 -12.16
C PHE A 167 -1.18 -7.54 -13.38
N GLY A 168 -1.49 -7.05 -14.60
CA GLY A 168 -1.24 -7.78 -15.85
C GLY A 168 0.25 -7.80 -16.18
N ASP A 169 0.84 -6.61 -16.31
CA ASP A 169 2.26 -6.47 -16.69
C ASP A 169 3.23 -6.62 -15.50
N GLY A 170 2.72 -6.39 -14.29
CA GLY A 170 3.40 -6.67 -13.03
C GLY A 170 4.58 -5.73 -12.77
N HIS A 171 4.41 -4.42 -12.91
CA HIS A 171 5.47 -3.46 -12.62
C HIS A 171 5.76 -3.43 -11.11
N ARG A 172 6.88 -4.03 -10.70
CA ARG A 172 7.25 -4.21 -9.29
C ARG A 172 8.26 -3.18 -8.81
N PHE A 173 8.04 -2.69 -7.59
CA PHE A 173 8.89 -1.75 -6.89
C PHE A 173 9.15 -2.18 -5.45
N ASP A 174 10.34 -1.85 -4.96
CA ASP A 174 10.69 -1.85 -3.55
C ASP A 174 10.63 -0.43 -2.99
N ILE A 175 9.78 -0.20 -1.99
CA ILE A 175 9.67 1.08 -1.27
C ILE A 175 10.41 0.94 0.06
N ILE A 176 11.49 1.70 0.23
CA ILE A 176 12.38 1.62 1.38
C ILE A 176 12.33 2.94 2.14
N TRP A 177 11.82 2.91 3.37
CA TRP A 177 11.90 4.05 4.28
C TRP A 177 13.35 4.40 4.58
N LYS A 178 13.68 5.69 4.53
CA LYS A 178 15.03 6.20 4.78
C LYS A 178 15.13 6.95 6.09
N GLU A 179 14.25 7.94 6.26
CA GLU A 179 14.21 8.76 7.45
C GLU A 179 12.87 9.48 7.58
N THR A 180 12.63 10.01 8.78
CA THR A 180 11.53 10.93 9.04
C THR A 180 12.10 12.16 9.74
N ARG A 181 11.79 13.35 9.19
CA ARG A 181 12.28 14.64 9.70
C ARG A 181 11.11 15.60 9.95
N GLU A 182 11.38 16.64 10.72
CA GLU A 182 10.43 17.75 10.84
C GLU A 182 10.31 18.50 9.51
N GLU A 183 9.12 19.07 9.27
CA GLU A 183 8.89 19.98 8.16
C GLU A 183 9.82 21.20 8.29
N ARG A 184 10.49 21.58 7.19
CA ARG A 184 11.22 22.86 7.17
C ARG A 184 10.27 23.94 6.69
N LYS A 185 10.36 25.14 7.28
CA LYS A 185 9.48 26.31 7.00
C LYS A 185 9.37 26.72 5.51
N GLU A 186 10.25 26.19 4.68
CA GLU A 186 10.39 26.47 3.26
C GLU A 186 9.62 25.51 2.34
N HIS A 187 9.13 24.37 2.86
CA HIS A 187 8.26 23.46 2.11
C HIS A 187 6.81 23.84 2.38
N LYS A 188 6.00 23.98 1.33
CA LYS A 188 4.55 24.17 1.46
C LYS A 188 3.86 22.83 1.23
N ASP A 189 2.65 22.69 1.77
CA ASP A 189 1.76 21.54 1.52
C ASP A 189 1.58 21.23 0.04
N GLU A 190 1.54 22.27 -0.79
CA GLU A 190 1.30 22.20 -2.23
C GLU A 190 2.45 21.51 -3.00
N ASP A 191 3.58 21.24 -2.34
CA ASP A 191 4.80 20.72 -2.96
C ASP A 191 4.97 19.19 -2.81
N MET A 192 4.02 18.49 -2.16
CA MET A 192 4.12 17.06 -1.83
C MET A 192 2.98 16.25 -2.49
N PRO A 193 3.19 14.96 -2.86
CA PRO A 193 4.43 14.20 -2.77
C PRO A 193 5.52 14.76 -3.69
N ARG A 194 6.77 14.79 -3.21
CA ARG A 194 7.87 15.39 -3.97
C ARG A 194 8.92 14.39 -4.40
N LEU A 195 9.21 14.33 -5.71
CA LEU A 195 10.39 13.67 -6.23
C LEU A 195 11.65 14.54 -5.97
N VAL A 196 12.54 14.09 -5.08
CA VAL A 196 13.73 14.85 -4.68
C VAL A 196 15.04 14.34 -5.29
N ASP A 197 15.06 13.10 -5.77
CA ASP A 197 16.22 12.51 -6.46
C ASP A 197 15.76 11.36 -7.35
N GLN A 198 16.51 11.07 -8.42
CA GLN A 198 16.21 9.97 -9.33
C GLN A 198 17.42 9.48 -10.12
N ARG A 199 17.34 8.25 -10.60
CA ARG A 199 18.27 7.69 -11.58
C ARG A 199 17.56 6.76 -12.53
N GLY A 200 18.03 6.77 -13.78
CA GLY A 200 17.54 5.89 -14.82
C GLY A 200 16.21 6.36 -15.41
N VAL A 201 16.04 6.06 -16.69
CA VAL A 201 14.81 6.34 -17.43
C VAL A 201 13.82 5.20 -17.16
N GLY A 202 12.59 5.54 -16.77
CA GLY A 202 11.51 4.57 -16.65
C GLY A 202 11.35 3.77 -17.96
N PRO A 203 10.98 2.49 -17.92
CA PRO A 203 10.56 1.82 -19.15
C PRO A 203 9.32 2.50 -19.74
N GLU A 204 9.09 2.30 -21.03
CA GLU A 204 7.78 2.59 -21.62
C GLU A 204 6.70 1.81 -20.88
N GLN A 205 5.51 2.40 -20.77
CA GLN A 205 4.40 1.76 -20.05
C GLN A 205 3.98 0.47 -20.76
N TYR A 206 3.68 0.57 -22.05
CA TYR A 206 3.29 -0.55 -22.90
C TYR A 206 4.22 -0.59 -24.12
N PRO A 207 5.35 -1.32 -24.07
CA PRO A 207 6.17 -1.52 -25.25
C PRO A 207 5.39 -2.34 -26.28
N ASP A 208 5.51 -2.00 -27.56
CA ASP A 208 4.92 -2.80 -28.63
C ASP A 208 5.50 -4.22 -28.58
N TRP A 209 4.64 -5.23 -28.50
CA TRP A 209 5.04 -6.64 -28.45
C TRP A 209 5.56 -7.18 -29.80
N GLU A 210 5.66 -6.33 -30.83
CA GLU A 210 6.20 -6.64 -32.15
C GLU A 210 7.67 -6.20 -32.28
N GLU A 211 8.59 -6.91 -31.62
CA GLU A 211 9.99 -7.07 -32.06
C GLU A 211 10.52 -8.48 -31.77
#